data_AF-A0A8J5F314-F1
#
_entry.id   AF-A0A8J5F314-F1
#
_cell.length_a   1.000
_cell.length_b   1.000
_cell.length_c   1.000
_cell.angle_alpha   90.00
_cell.angle_beta   90.00
_cell.angle_gamma   90.00
#
_symmetry.space_group_name_H-M   'P 1'
#
loop_
_entity.id
_entity.type
_entity.pdbx_description
1 polymer ?
#
loop_
_entity_poly.entity_id
_entity_poly.type
_entity_poly.pdbx_seq_one_letter_code
_entity_poly.pdbx_strand_id
1 'polypeptide(L)'
;MAKPTLFPIAFALLLLLFLSSLSASETAAEEKEDASVYIVFVEEPAGEEPEAFHIRTLAAVLGRSEEAAEQAILFHYTHAAYGFAAKLTPKQAEKLKKQPGVLEVMPSRTYSIHDPTTSASAQLSVI
;
A
#
# COMPACT_ATOMS: atom_id res chain seq x y z
N MET A 1 57.75 21.16 -23.29
CA MET A 1 57.47 19.92 -22.53
C MET A 1 56.50 20.25 -21.41
N ALA A 2 55.23 19.85 -21.52
CA ALA A 2 54.23 19.99 -20.45
C ALA A 2 53.43 18.69 -20.38
N LYS A 3 53.31 18.11 -19.18
CA LYS A 3 52.61 16.86 -18.87
C LYS A 3 52.03 16.98 -17.46
N PRO A 4 50.87 16.40 -17.18
CA PRO A 4 49.59 16.87 -17.68
C PRO A 4 48.68 17.25 -16.51
N THR A 5 47.83 18.25 -16.70
CA THR A 5 46.80 18.71 -15.75
C THR A 5 45.62 17.74 -15.64
N LEU A 6 45.86 16.42 -15.75
CA LEU A 6 44.83 15.38 -15.81
C LEU A 6 44.27 15.04 -14.42
N PHE A 7 45.09 15.17 -13.38
CA PHE A 7 44.71 14.85 -12.00
C PHE A 7 43.57 15.75 -11.45
N PRO A 8 43.61 17.09 -11.57
CA PRO A 8 42.52 17.94 -11.08
C PRO A 8 41.23 17.76 -11.88
N ILE A 9 41.33 17.43 -13.18
CA ILE A 9 40.16 17.20 -14.05
C ILE A 9 39.47 15.90 -13.66
N ALA A 10 40.22 14.83 -13.42
CA ALA A 10 39.67 13.55 -12.96
C ALA A 10 39.02 13.69 -11.58
N PHE A 11 39.62 14.48 -10.67
CA PHE A 11 39.05 14.76 -9.35
C PHE A 11 37.76 15.59 -9.43
N ALA A 12 37.71 16.60 -10.30
CA ALA A 12 36.51 17.40 -10.55
C ALA A 12 35.36 16.57 -11.18
N LEU A 13 35.68 15.65 -12.10
CA LEU A 13 34.71 14.71 -12.67
C LEU A 13 34.17 13.73 -11.63
N LEU A 14 35.03 13.23 -10.75
CA LEU A 14 34.62 12.35 -9.64
C LEU A 14 33.68 13.10 -8.68
N LEU A 15 33.98 14.36 -8.35
CA LEU A 15 33.13 15.20 -7.52
C LEU A 15 31.76 15.46 -8.17
N LEU A 16 31.71 15.77 -9.46
CA LEU A 16 30.44 15.98 -10.19
C LEU A 16 29.57 14.71 -10.23
N LEU A 17 30.18 13.53 -10.39
CA LEU A 17 29.47 12.26 -10.30
C LEU A 17 28.92 12.01 -8.90
N PHE A 18 29.71 12.32 -7.86
CA PHE A 18 29.29 12.19 -6.46
C PHE A 18 28.14 13.13 -6.09
N LEU A 19 28.18 14.38 -6.57
CA LEU A 19 27.10 15.36 -6.37
C LEU A 19 25.81 14.95 -7.09
N SER A 20 25.92 14.34 -8.27
CA SER A 20 24.75 13.85 -9.03
C SER A 20 24.06 12.69 -8.31
N SER A 21 24.81 11.83 -7.61
CA SER A 21 24.25 10.75 -6.78
C SER A 21 23.51 11.26 -5.53
N LEU A 22 23.78 12.49 -5.09
CA LEU A 22 23.14 13.07 -3.91
C LEU A 22 21.75 13.66 -4.19
N SER A 23 21.41 13.91 -5.45
CA SER A 23 20.16 14.59 -5.85
C SER A 23 18.95 13.67 -6.04
N ALA A 24 19.07 12.35 -5.82
CA ALA A 24 17.96 11.40 -5.96
C ALA A 24 17.52 10.85 -4.59
N SER A 25 17.04 11.74 -3.72
CA SER A 25 16.19 11.33 -2.61
C SER A 25 15.19 12.43 -2.33
N GLU A 26 14.20 12.55 -3.21
CA GLU A 26 12.88 13.05 -2.80
C GLU A 26 12.28 11.99 -1.87
N THR A 27 12.76 11.97 -0.63
CA THR A 27 11.98 11.40 0.46
C THR A 27 10.79 12.34 0.62
N ALA A 28 9.73 12.05 -0.14
CA ALA A 28 8.39 12.48 0.21
C ALA A 28 8.22 12.08 1.67
N ALA A 29 8.18 13.08 2.55
CA ALA A 29 7.89 12.88 3.94
C ALA A 29 6.48 12.30 4.00
N GLU A 30 6.38 10.97 4.03
CA GLU A 30 5.19 10.30 4.49
C GLU A 30 5.07 10.68 5.95
N GLU A 31 4.27 11.72 6.21
CA GLU A 31 3.60 11.86 7.49
C GLU A 31 3.05 10.48 7.82
N LYS A 32 3.62 9.88 8.86
CA LYS A 32 3.34 8.52 9.28
C LYS A 32 1.95 8.52 9.92
N GLU A 33 0.94 8.67 9.09
CA GLU A 33 -0.46 8.52 9.48
C GLU A 33 -0.64 7.06 9.91
N ASP A 34 -1.26 6.86 11.07
CA ASP A 34 -1.48 5.52 11.61
C ASP A 34 -2.32 4.69 10.65
N ALA A 35 -1.79 3.51 10.28
CA ALA A 35 -2.47 2.57 9.41
C ALA A 35 -3.52 1.78 10.19
N SER A 36 -4.73 1.69 9.65
CA SER A 36 -5.83 0.89 10.19
C SER A 36 -6.34 -0.09 9.14
N VAL A 37 -7.15 -1.06 9.57
CA VAL A 37 -7.73 -2.04 8.64
C VAL A 37 -8.91 -1.41 7.92
N TYR A 38 -8.90 -1.51 6.59
CA TYR A 38 -10.02 -1.13 5.73
C TYR A 38 -10.51 -2.35 4.96
N ILE A 39 -11.79 -2.32 4.63
CA ILE A 39 -12.47 -3.23 3.73
C ILE A 39 -12.67 -2.48 2.41
N VAL A 40 -12.20 -3.07 1.33
CA VAL A 40 -12.30 -2.56 -0.04
C VAL A 40 -13.27 -3.46 -0.79
N PHE A 41 -14.42 -2.91 -1.19
CA PHE A 41 -15.37 -3.58 -2.05
C PHE A 41 -15.07 -3.25 -3.50
N VAL A 42 -15.09 -4.27 -4.35
CA VAL A 42 -14.82 -4.15 -5.78
C VAL A 42 -15.95 -4.75 -6.60
N GLU A 43 -16.02 -4.36 -7.86
CA GLU A 43 -16.84 -5.02 -8.86
C GLU A 43 -16.37 -6.47 -9.05
N GLU A 44 -17.31 -7.36 -9.41
CA GLU A 44 -16.97 -8.73 -9.76
C GLU A 44 -16.01 -8.74 -10.96
N PRO A 45 -14.78 -9.29 -10.82
CA PRO A 45 -13.82 -9.31 -11.91
C PRO A 45 -14.28 -10.28 -13.00
N ALA A 46 -14.58 -9.74 -14.18
CA ALA A 46 -14.99 -10.54 -15.33
C ALA A 46 -13.79 -11.18 -16.04
N GLY A 47 -13.74 -12.51 -16.05
CA GLY A 47 -12.74 -13.27 -16.82
C GLY A 47 -11.37 -13.35 -16.16
N GLU A 48 -11.30 -13.10 -14.85
CA GLU A 48 -10.08 -13.19 -14.07
C GLU A 48 -10.37 -13.67 -12.64
N GLU A 49 -9.39 -14.34 -12.03
CA GLU A 49 -9.45 -14.73 -10.63
C GLU A 49 -9.57 -13.51 -9.69
N PRO A 50 -10.56 -13.50 -8.76
CA PRO A 50 -10.77 -12.36 -7.88
C PRO A 50 -9.54 -11.93 -7.09
N GLU A 51 -8.74 -12.88 -6.60
CA GLU A 51 -7.55 -12.60 -5.82
C GLU A 51 -6.47 -11.86 -6.62
N ALA A 52 -6.29 -12.20 -7.89
CA ALA A 52 -5.38 -11.49 -8.79
C ALA A 52 -5.84 -10.04 -8.99
N PHE A 53 -7.15 -9.80 -9.10
CA PHE A 53 -7.71 -8.45 -9.14
C PHE A 53 -7.45 -7.67 -7.86
N HIS A 54 -7.65 -8.28 -6.70
CA HIS A 54 -7.40 -7.66 -5.41
C HIS A 54 -5.93 -7.21 -5.28
N ILE A 55 -5.00 -8.10 -5.62
CA ILE A 55 -3.56 -7.85 -5.52
C ILE A 55 -3.13 -6.68 -6.42
N ARG A 56 -3.49 -6.68 -7.71
CA ARG A 56 -3.12 -5.56 -8.61
C ARG A 56 -3.71 -4.23 -8.17
N THR A 57 -4.93 -4.26 -7.64
CA THR A 57 -5.66 -3.05 -7.22
C THR A 57 -4.95 -2.40 -6.04
N LEU A 58 -4.48 -3.21 -5.08
CA LEU A 58 -3.70 -2.73 -3.96
C LEU A 58 -2.28 -2.29 -4.39
N ALA A 59 -1.61 -3.07 -5.26
CA ALA A 59 -0.26 -2.75 -5.76
C ALA A 59 -0.21 -1.37 -6.43
N ALA A 60 -1.24 -1.02 -7.22
CA ALA A 60 -1.38 0.28 -7.89
C ALA A 60 -1.37 1.48 -6.92
N VAL A 61 -1.74 1.27 -5.65
CA VAL A 61 -1.78 2.33 -4.62
C VAL A 61 -0.57 2.31 -3.71
N LEU A 62 -0.04 1.13 -3.39
CA LEU A 62 1.14 1.00 -2.54
C LEU A 62 2.42 1.49 -3.24
N GLY A 63 2.44 1.53 -4.57
CA GLY A 63 3.66 1.86 -5.33
C GLY A 63 4.76 0.80 -5.12
N ARG A 64 4.35 -0.44 -4.82
CA ARG A 64 5.20 -1.60 -4.56
C ARG A 64 4.84 -2.74 -5.50
N SER A 65 5.61 -3.83 -5.46
CA SER A 65 5.33 -5.01 -6.27
C SER A 65 4.04 -5.72 -5.84
N GLU A 66 3.49 -6.55 -6.72
CA GLU A 66 2.30 -7.34 -6.45
C GLU A 66 2.51 -8.33 -5.29
N GLU A 67 3.70 -8.89 -5.14
CA GLU A 67 4.03 -9.77 -4.01
C GLU A 67 3.98 -9.03 -2.67
N ALA A 68 4.39 -7.75 -2.65
CA ALA A 68 4.29 -6.92 -1.46
C ALA A 68 2.82 -6.53 -1.15
N ALA A 69 1.99 -6.40 -2.18
CA ALA A 69 0.57 -6.15 -2.02
C ALA A 69 -0.16 -7.39 -1.51
N GLU A 70 0.15 -8.57 -2.04
CA GLU A 70 -0.36 -9.86 -1.55
C GLU A 70 -0.10 -10.03 -0.04
N GLN A 71 1.14 -9.75 0.40
CA GLN A 71 1.50 -9.80 1.83
C GLN A 71 0.79 -8.74 2.70
N ALA A 72 0.28 -7.66 2.10
CA ALA A 72 -0.44 -6.60 2.81
C ALA A 72 -1.94 -6.85 2.90
N ILE A 73 -2.48 -7.77 2.09
CA ILE A 73 -3.87 -8.21 2.18
C ILE A 73 -4.02 -9.15 3.37
N LEU A 74 -5.01 -8.86 4.21
CA LEU A 74 -5.38 -9.66 5.37
C LEU A 74 -6.42 -10.72 5.02
N PHE A 75 -7.31 -10.42 4.08
CA PHE A 75 -8.38 -11.32 3.68
C PHE A 75 -8.90 -10.98 2.27
N HIS A 76 -9.31 -12.00 1.51
CA HIS A 76 -9.99 -11.87 0.22
C HIS A 76 -11.45 -12.28 0.35
N TYR A 77 -12.36 -11.40 -0.03
CA TYR A 77 -13.77 -11.71 -0.22
C TYR A 77 -13.99 -12.08 -1.69
N THR A 78 -14.36 -13.33 -1.96
CA THR A 78 -14.47 -13.86 -3.34
C THR A 78 -15.82 -14.51 -3.64
N HIS A 79 -16.79 -14.44 -2.72
CA HIS A 79 -18.05 -15.18 -2.81
C HIS A 79 -19.25 -14.25 -2.57
N ALA A 80 -19.68 -14.07 -1.32
CA ALA A 80 -20.86 -13.26 -0.97
C ALA A 80 -20.68 -11.77 -1.28
N ALA A 81 -19.44 -11.32 -1.35
CA ALA A 81 -19.02 -10.02 -1.84
C ALA A 81 -17.63 -10.20 -2.49
N TYR A 82 -17.29 -9.27 -3.40
CA TYR A 82 -15.97 -9.17 -3.99
C TYR A 82 -15.21 -8.02 -3.35
N GLY A 83 -13.97 -8.28 -2.94
CA GLY A 83 -13.17 -7.30 -2.22
C GLY A 83 -12.02 -7.89 -1.42
N PHE A 84 -11.35 -7.04 -0.65
CA PHE A 84 -10.30 -7.47 0.25
C PHE A 84 -10.20 -6.57 1.49
N ALA A 85 -9.63 -7.10 2.56
CA ALA A 85 -9.25 -6.34 3.75
C ALA A 85 -7.74 -6.12 3.76
N ALA A 86 -7.28 -4.90 4.06
CA ALA A 86 -5.85 -4.57 4.13
C ALA A 86 -5.58 -3.48 5.18
N LYS A 87 -4.35 -3.44 5.72
CA LYS A 87 -3.90 -2.31 6.54
C LYS A 87 -3.47 -1.15 5.65
N LEU A 88 -4.15 -0.02 5.77
CA LEU A 88 -3.94 1.16 4.93
C LEU A 88 -3.83 2.42 5.78
N THR A 89 -3.03 3.37 5.31
CA THR A 89 -3.13 4.77 5.77
C THR A 89 -4.39 5.42 5.19
N PRO A 90 -4.93 6.47 5.81
CA PRO A 90 -6.03 7.24 5.24
C PRO A 90 -5.74 7.71 3.81
N LYS A 91 -4.52 8.20 3.54
CA LYS A 91 -4.07 8.58 2.19
C LYS A 91 -4.13 7.43 1.18
N GLN A 92 -3.78 6.19 1.58
CA GLN A 92 -3.89 5.01 0.70
C GLN A 92 -5.36 4.63 0.46
N ALA A 93 -6.20 4.66 1.50
CA ALA A 93 -7.64 4.41 1.36
C ALA A 93 -8.30 5.39 0.38
N GLU A 94 -7.96 6.68 0.45
CA GLU A 94 -8.45 7.70 -0.49
C GLU A 94 -7.96 7.51 -1.93
N LYS A 95 -6.76 6.95 -2.12
CA LYS A 95 -6.27 6.58 -3.46
C LYS A 95 -7.03 5.37 -4.01
N LEU A 96 -7.35 4.38 -3.17
CA LEU A 96 -8.12 3.19 -3.59
C LEU A 96 -9.54 3.55 -4.04
N LYS A 97 -10.20 4.51 -3.37
CA LYS A 97 -11.52 5.02 -3.81
C LYS A 97 -11.55 5.54 -5.25
N LYS A 98 -10.40 5.84 -5.83
CA LYS A 98 -10.25 6.37 -7.20
C LYS A 98 -9.83 5.30 -8.21
N GLN A 99 -9.56 4.07 -7.75
CA GLN A 99 -9.15 2.98 -8.65
C GLN A 99 -10.35 2.44 -9.43
N PRO A 100 -10.19 2.12 -10.73
CA PRO A 100 -11.23 1.49 -11.51
C PRO A 100 -11.69 0.17 -10.88
N GLY A 101 -13.00 -0.05 -10.87
CA GLY A 101 -13.63 -1.25 -10.30
C GLY A 101 -13.68 -1.27 -8.77
N VAL A 102 -13.17 -0.25 -8.05
CA VAL A 102 -13.42 -0.09 -6.62
C VAL A 102 -14.78 0.58 -6.40
N LEU A 103 -15.66 -0.08 -5.66
CA LEU A 103 -17.01 0.39 -5.35
C LEU A 103 -17.03 1.20 -4.05
N GLU A 104 -16.35 0.70 -3.01
CA GLU A 104 -16.36 1.32 -1.69
C GLU A 104 -15.08 0.99 -0.91
N VAL A 105 -14.64 1.92 -0.08
CA VAL A 105 -13.54 1.71 0.88
C VAL A 105 -13.99 2.21 2.24
N MET A 106 -14.10 1.31 3.21
CA MET A 106 -14.60 1.62 4.55
C MET A 106 -13.67 1.08 5.64
N PRO A 107 -13.53 1.76 6.79
CA PRO A 107 -12.76 1.22 7.91
C PRO A 107 -13.43 -0.04 8.46
N SER A 108 -12.64 -1.06 8.77
CA SER A 108 -13.12 -2.24 9.50
C SER A 108 -13.59 -1.83 10.90
N ARG A 109 -14.62 -2.53 11.40
CA ARG A 109 -15.20 -2.29 12.71
C ARG A 109 -15.14 -3.58 13.53
N THR A 110 -14.78 -3.42 14.81
CA THR A 110 -14.91 -4.46 15.82
C THR A 110 -16.12 -4.14 16.69
N TYR A 111 -17.03 -5.10 16.82
CA TYR A 111 -18.21 -4.99 17.65
C TYR A 111 -18.03 -5.82 18.92
N SER A 112 -18.25 -5.20 20.07
CA SER A 112 -18.34 -5.91 21.35
C SER A 112 -19.74 -6.49 21.47
N ILE A 113 -19.83 -7.81 21.56
CA ILE A 113 -21.07 -8.53 21.82
C ILE A 113 -21.16 -8.73 23.33
N HIS A 114 -22.09 -8.00 23.94
CA HIS A 114 -22.49 -8.22 25.33
C HIS A 114 -23.65 -9.21 25.35
N ASP A 115 -23.42 -10.38 25.95
CA ASP A 115 -24.50 -11.31 26.26
C ASP A 115 -24.92 -11.08 27.72
N PRO A 116 -26.16 -10.62 27.99
CA PRO A 116 -26.60 -10.33 29.35
C PRO A 116 -26.66 -11.56 30.25
N THR A 117 -26.53 -12.76 29.69
CA THR A 117 -26.60 -14.05 30.38
C THR A 117 -25.22 -14.59 30.76
N THR A 118 -24.13 -13.99 30.27
CA THR A 118 -22.75 -14.39 30.61
C THR A 118 -21.86 -13.18 30.86
N SER A 119 -20.98 -13.27 31.86
CA SER A 119 -19.97 -12.23 32.11
C SER A 119 -18.85 -12.19 31.05
N ALA A 120 -18.87 -13.10 30.08
CA ALA A 120 -17.94 -13.12 28.96
C ALA A 120 -18.35 -12.09 27.89
N SER A 121 -17.44 -11.18 27.55
CA SER A 121 -17.58 -10.32 26.37
C SER A 121 -16.90 -10.98 25.17
N ALA A 122 -17.62 -11.14 24.07
CA ALA A 122 -17.07 -11.61 22.81
C ALA A 122 -16.83 -10.42 21.87
N GLN A 123 -15.79 -10.47 21.04
CA GLN A 123 -15.46 -9.43 20.06
C GLN A 123 -15.62 -10.00 18.66
N LEU A 124 -16.47 -9.39 17.83
CA LEU A 124 -16.63 -9.74 16.43
C LEU A 124 -15.89 -8.71 15.58
N SER A 125 -14.87 -9.14 14.86
CA SER A 125 -14.17 -8.30 13.88
C SER A 125 -14.73 -8.58 12.50
N VAL A 126 -15.16 -7.54 11.78
CA VAL A 126 -15.52 -7.66 10.36
C VAL A 126 -14.23 -7.55 9.56
N ILE A 127 -13.56 -8.70 9.38
CA ILE A 127 -12.38 -8.91 8.53
C ILE A 127 -12.54 -10.24 7.82
#